data_AF-F8QDP1-F1
#
_entry.id   AF-F8QDP1-F1
#
_cell.length_a   1.000
_cell.length_b   1.000
_cell.length_c   1.000
_cell.angle_alpha   90.00
_cell.angle_beta   90.00
_cell.angle_gamma   90.00
#
_symmetry.space_group_name_H-M   'P 1'
#
loop_
_entity.id
_entity.type
_entity.pdbx_description
1 polymer ?
#
loop_
_entity_poly.entity_id
_entity_poly.type
_entity_poly.pdbx_seq_one_letter_code
_entity_poly.pdbx_strand_id
1 'polypeptide(L)'
;MPTRASRKFRHGNQNKNQFQVHHKAHNLSRYSDERQELIAPLIDDIAMEKIPPDHSGRPTAEDIDAIMTALNAIIALRHTLQLGMELDKKCPFEPRSIWPRLFAWMKCLYKHCVLRHGYDTKTQETAFIEIACLSHLYVHGGDPTKSIYTTPGFTSFVTEIWLKEQYYLTKYTEFKAGYSGFMFSETIAQLLTEEHQREDRVDEIIAAAGTMDSLATYTLKYLRSAISADPLDFHLIRGILFVISMCCVENGRLYGTFLRRSGAFLVAKTFLIAAKHITKPVDHDVLFTIRWAYLFFGTVPLCGKGPYWMIQSLESGLLQGLLLSCGLMKAELPSPHA
;
A
#
# COMPACT_ATOMS: atom_id res chain seq x y z
N MET A 1 -54.00 -45.12 -16.22
CA MET A 1 -53.35 -45.76 -17.37
C MET A 1 -52.81 -44.67 -18.30
N PRO A 2 -51.77 -44.91 -19.11
CA PRO A 2 -50.70 -45.92 -18.99
C PRO A 2 -49.51 -45.24 -18.23
N THR A 3 -48.19 -45.42 -18.41
CA THR A 3 -47.32 -46.33 -19.21
C THR A 3 -46.02 -46.60 -18.43
N ARG A 4 -45.18 -47.55 -18.86
CA ARG A 4 -43.78 -47.71 -18.42
C ARG A 4 -42.80 -47.03 -19.38
N ALA A 5 -41.61 -46.69 -18.89
CA ALA A 5 -40.36 -46.85 -19.66
C ALA A 5 -39.19 -47.12 -18.70
N SER A 6 -38.36 -48.13 -18.99
CA SER A 6 -37.21 -48.53 -18.17
C SER A 6 -35.90 -48.35 -18.93
N ARG A 7 -34.82 -47.90 -18.27
CA ARG A 7 -33.44 -48.04 -18.79
C ARG A 7 -32.45 -48.48 -17.71
N LYS A 8 -31.72 -49.55 -17.99
CA LYS A 8 -30.48 -49.95 -17.29
C LYS A 8 -29.32 -49.13 -17.85
N PHE A 9 -28.28 -48.89 -17.06
CA PHE A 9 -26.91 -48.69 -17.58
C PHE A 9 -25.88 -49.44 -16.72
N ARG A 10 -24.64 -49.54 -17.24
CA ARG A 10 -23.61 -50.53 -16.84
C ARG A 10 -22.58 -49.98 -15.83
N HIS A 11 -21.82 -50.92 -15.25
CA HIS A 11 -20.63 -50.67 -14.43
C HIS A 11 -19.54 -49.82 -15.14
N GLY A 12 -18.73 -49.15 -14.31
CA GLY A 12 -17.30 -49.48 -14.24
C GLY A 12 -16.31 -48.55 -14.93
N ASN A 13 -15.57 -47.78 -14.12
CA ASN A 13 -14.16 -47.39 -14.34
C ASN A 13 -13.64 -46.60 -13.13
N GLN A 14 -13.03 -47.25 -12.13
CA GLN A 14 -12.31 -46.56 -11.04
C GLN A 14 -10.79 -46.48 -11.26
N ASN A 15 -10.20 -47.36 -12.08
CA ASN A 15 -8.74 -47.49 -12.21
C ASN A 15 -8.08 -46.59 -13.27
N LYS A 16 -8.76 -45.55 -13.78
CA LYS A 16 -8.16 -44.60 -14.75
C LYS A 16 -7.60 -43.30 -14.14
N ASN A 17 -7.99 -42.95 -12.92
CA ASN A 17 -7.68 -41.62 -12.37
C ASN A 17 -6.26 -41.49 -11.79
N GLN A 18 -5.62 -42.56 -11.31
CA GLN A 18 -4.29 -42.46 -10.69
C GLN A 18 -3.16 -42.19 -11.70
N PHE A 19 -3.21 -42.78 -12.91
CA PHE A 19 -2.17 -42.57 -13.93
C PHE A 19 -2.19 -41.17 -14.57
N GLN A 20 -3.34 -40.49 -14.60
CA GLN A 20 -3.42 -39.12 -15.13
C GLN A 20 -2.87 -38.05 -14.17
N VAL A 21 -2.81 -38.33 -12.86
CA VAL A 21 -2.25 -37.39 -11.86
C VAL A 21 -0.73 -37.28 -12.02
N HIS A 22 -0.01 -38.41 -12.11
CA HIS A 22 1.44 -38.41 -12.27
C HIS A 22 1.90 -37.77 -13.59
N HIS A 23 1.18 -37.98 -14.70
CA HIS A 23 1.55 -37.37 -15.98
C HIS A 23 1.34 -35.85 -16.03
N LYS A 24 0.38 -35.29 -15.27
CA LYS A 24 0.25 -33.84 -15.09
C LYS A 24 1.34 -33.28 -14.16
N ALA A 25 1.72 -34.02 -13.11
CA ALA A 25 2.80 -33.61 -12.21
C ALA A 25 4.15 -33.46 -12.95
N HIS A 26 4.52 -34.39 -13.83
CA HIS A 26 5.78 -34.31 -14.58
C HIS A 26 5.84 -33.15 -15.59
N ASN A 27 4.71 -32.79 -16.21
CA ASN A 27 4.68 -31.62 -17.10
C ASN A 27 4.69 -30.30 -16.32
N LEU A 28 4.20 -30.28 -15.07
CA LEU A 28 4.33 -29.14 -14.16
C LEU A 28 5.73 -29.04 -13.53
N SER A 29 6.45 -30.15 -13.34
CA SER A 29 7.84 -30.10 -12.88
C SER A 29 8.73 -29.47 -13.94
N ARG A 30 8.72 -29.96 -15.20
CA ARG A 30 9.53 -29.34 -16.27
C ARG A 30 9.25 -27.85 -16.48
N TYR A 31 7.98 -27.44 -16.42
CA TYR A 31 7.60 -26.02 -16.46
C TYR A 31 8.01 -25.21 -15.22
N SER A 32 8.36 -25.85 -14.11
CA SER A 32 8.99 -25.24 -12.93
C SER A 32 10.51 -25.19 -13.10
N ASP A 33 11.12 -26.29 -13.54
CA ASP A 33 12.57 -26.47 -13.72
C ASP A 33 13.11 -25.43 -14.74
N GLU A 34 12.51 -25.37 -15.94
CA GLU A 34 12.83 -24.39 -16.99
C GLU A 34 12.65 -22.93 -16.53
N ARG A 35 11.74 -22.68 -15.59
CA ARG A 35 11.53 -21.33 -15.01
C ARG A 35 12.54 -21.01 -13.92
N GLN A 36 13.02 -21.99 -13.17
CA GLN A 36 14.05 -21.78 -12.16
C GLN A 36 15.41 -21.53 -12.82
N GLU A 37 15.73 -22.20 -13.93
CA GLU A 37 16.92 -21.91 -14.74
C GLU A 37 16.92 -20.46 -15.27
N LEU A 38 15.77 -19.94 -15.72
CA LEU A 38 15.63 -18.55 -16.18
C LEU A 38 15.70 -17.49 -15.07
N ILE A 39 15.59 -17.89 -13.80
CA ILE A 39 15.48 -16.96 -12.66
C ILE A 39 16.69 -17.04 -11.72
N ALA A 40 17.43 -18.15 -11.71
CA ALA A 40 18.68 -18.26 -10.96
C ALA A 40 19.69 -17.12 -11.27
N PRO A 41 19.87 -16.66 -12.54
CA PRO A 41 20.68 -15.48 -12.84
C PRO A 41 20.14 -14.21 -12.17
N LEU A 42 18.83 -13.96 -12.25
CA LEU A 42 18.20 -12.78 -11.64
C LEU A 42 18.35 -12.76 -10.11
N ILE A 43 18.32 -13.94 -9.47
CA ILE A 43 18.55 -14.12 -8.03
C ILE A 43 20.01 -13.85 -7.66
N ASP A 44 20.95 -14.26 -8.52
CA ASP A 44 22.39 -13.99 -8.36
C ASP A 44 22.70 -12.50 -8.59
N ASP A 45 22.05 -11.84 -9.54
CA ASP A 45 22.20 -10.40 -9.82
C ASP A 45 21.71 -9.48 -8.69
N ILE A 46 20.80 -9.97 -7.85
CA ILE A 46 20.42 -9.32 -6.58
C ILE A 46 21.08 -9.94 -5.35
N ALA A 47 22.16 -10.69 -5.49
CA ALA A 47 22.94 -11.17 -4.34
C ALA A 47 23.45 -9.99 -3.48
N MET A 48 23.59 -10.19 -2.17
CA MET A 48 23.88 -9.08 -1.24
C MET A 48 25.35 -8.66 -1.29
N GLU A 49 26.22 -9.59 -1.66
CA GLU A 49 27.63 -9.42 -1.98
C GLU A 49 27.90 -8.60 -3.25
N LYS A 50 26.89 -8.43 -4.13
CA LYS A 50 26.94 -7.52 -5.29
C LYS A 50 26.52 -6.07 -4.97
N ILE A 51 26.08 -5.78 -3.74
CA ILE A 51 25.67 -4.43 -3.34
C ILE A 51 26.89 -3.50 -3.31
N PRO A 52 26.89 -2.37 -4.06
CA PRO A 52 27.99 -1.41 -4.08
C PRO A 52 28.41 -0.91 -2.68
N PRO A 53 29.72 -0.76 -2.41
CA PRO A 53 30.22 -0.28 -1.13
C PRO A 53 29.81 1.17 -0.86
N ASP A 54 29.57 1.50 0.39
CA ASP A 54 29.11 2.84 0.79
C ASP A 54 30.24 3.87 0.84
N HIS A 55 30.63 4.43 -0.31
CA HIS A 55 31.57 5.55 -0.38
C HIS A 55 30.87 6.90 -0.64
N SER A 56 31.53 7.98 -0.22
CA SER A 56 31.05 9.36 -0.38
C SER A 56 31.43 9.99 -1.72
N GLY A 57 32.00 9.22 -2.65
CA GLY A 57 32.44 9.69 -3.96
C GLY A 57 31.31 9.82 -4.98
N ARG A 58 31.68 10.12 -6.23
CA ARG A 58 30.81 9.82 -7.37
C ARG A 58 30.81 8.30 -7.61
N PRO A 59 29.72 7.72 -8.14
CA PRO A 59 29.72 6.34 -8.59
C PRO A 59 30.87 6.06 -9.57
N THR A 60 31.53 4.92 -9.38
CA THR A 60 32.46 4.32 -10.34
C THR A 60 31.67 3.63 -11.47
N ALA A 61 32.37 3.18 -12.52
CA ALA A 61 31.75 2.37 -13.56
C ALA A 61 31.18 1.04 -13.01
N GLU A 62 31.86 0.44 -12.03
CA GLU A 62 31.46 -0.81 -11.37
C GLU A 62 30.20 -0.61 -10.52
N ASP A 63 30.10 0.50 -9.77
CA ASP A 63 28.88 0.84 -9.02
C ASP A 63 27.67 1.02 -9.97
N ILE A 64 27.89 1.65 -11.13
CA ILE A 64 26.82 1.88 -12.12
C ILE A 64 26.37 0.57 -12.76
N ASP A 65 27.30 -0.28 -13.18
CA ASP A 65 27.00 -1.58 -13.79
C ASP A 65 26.24 -2.51 -12.82
N ALA A 66 26.68 -2.57 -11.56
CA ALA A 66 26.01 -3.32 -10.50
C ALA A 66 24.60 -2.79 -10.21
N ILE A 67 24.42 -1.47 -10.10
CA ILE A 67 23.09 -0.84 -9.92
C ILE A 67 22.16 -1.16 -11.10
N MET A 68 22.64 -1.03 -12.34
CA MET A 68 21.80 -1.28 -13.53
C MET A 68 21.44 -2.76 -13.68
N THR A 69 22.38 -3.66 -13.40
CA THR A 69 22.16 -5.11 -13.42
C THR A 69 21.13 -5.53 -12.36
N ALA A 70 21.32 -5.10 -11.11
CA ALA A 70 20.37 -5.38 -10.04
C ALA A 70 18.99 -4.75 -10.28
N LEU A 71 18.91 -3.53 -10.85
CA LEU A 71 17.65 -2.88 -11.18
C LEU A 71 16.89 -3.63 -12.29
N ASN A 72 17.56 -4.09 -13.33
CA ASN A 72 16.97 -4.95 -14.37
C ASN A 72 16.45 -6.27 -13.78
N ALA A 73 17.23 -6.91 -12.90
CA ALA A 73 16.82 -8.13 -12.22
C ALA A 73 15.61 -7.91 -11.29
N ILE A 74 15.57 -6.78 -10.56
CA ILE A 74 14.43 -6.36 -9.74
C ILE A 74 13.15 -6.21 -10.57
N ILE A 75 13.22 -5.51 -11.71
CA ILE A 75 12.08 -5.32 -12.62
C ILE A 75 11.55 -6.68 -13.09
N ALA A 76 12.44 -7.58 -13.53
CA ALA A 76 12.08 -8.91 -14.00
C ALA A 76 11.48 -9.80 -12.89
N LEU A 77 12.03 -9.74 -11.68
CA LEU A 77 11.53 -10.47 -10.51
C LEU A 77 10.16 -9.92 -10.06
N ARG A 78 9.95 -8.59 -10.07
CA ARG A 78 8.66 -7.97 -9.76
C ARG A 78 7.58 -8.39 -10.76
N HIS A 79 7.86 -8.30 -12.07
CA HIS A 79 6.91 -8.77 -13.08
C HIS A 79 6.61 -10.27 -12.96
N THR A 80 7.60 -11.09 -12.58
CA THR A 80 7.41 -12.53 -12.33
C THR A 80 6.55 -12.81 -11.09
N LEU A 81 6.73 -12.05 -10.01
CA LEU A 81 5.88 -12.10 -8.81
C LEU A 81 4.44 -11.74 -9.15
N GLN A 82 4.24 -10.58 -9.79
CA GLN A 82 2.93 -10.05 -10.16
C GLN A 82 2.17 -11.03 -11.07
N LEU A 83 2.80 -11.53 -12.14
CA LEU A 83 2.19 -12.53 -13.03
C LEU A 83 1.95 -13.89 -12.36
N GLY A 84 2.68 -14.23 -11.29
CA GLY A 84 2.39 -15.40 -10.46
C GLY A 84 1.10 -15.21 -9.67
N MET A 85 1.00 -14.07 -8.97
CA MET A 85 -0.14 -13.68 -8.13
C MET A 85 -1.43 -13.48 -8.93
N GLU A 86 -1.37 -12.78 -10.07
CA GLU A 86 -2.55 -12.49 -10.92
C GLU A 86 -3.16 -13.73 -11.58
N LEU A 87 -2.36 -14.78 -11.80
CA LEU A 87 -2.76 -15.96 -12.58
C LEU A 87 -3.06 -17.21 -11.74
N ASP A 88 -3.07 -17.09 -10.40
CA ASP A 88 -3.10 -18.20 -9.42
C ASP A 88 -2.10 -19.33 -9.79
N LYS A 89 -0.91 -18.92 -10.23
CA LYS A 89 0.18 -19.83 -10.61
C LYS A 89 1.22 -19.80 -9.53
N LYS A 90 1.69 -20.97 -9.12
CA LYS A 90 2.87 -21.08 -8.25
C LYS A 90 3.99 -20.21 -8.81
N CYS A 91 4.37 -19.18 -8.05
CA CYS A 91 5.56 -18.41 -8.35
C CYS A 91 6.75 -19.38 -8.36
N PRO A 92 7.67 -19.31 -9.34
CA PRO A 92 8.81 -20.25 -9.44
C PRO A 92 9.79 -20.17 -8.26
N PHE A 93 9.64 -19.16 -7.39
CA PHE A 93 10.33 -18.98 -6.12
C PHE A 93 9.34 -18.58 -5.03
N GLU A 94 9.71 -18.78 -3.75
CA GLU A 94 8.93 -18.25 -2.63
C GLU A 94 9.19 -16.75 -2.45
N PRO A 95 8.17 -15.88 -2.41
CA PRO A 95 8.38 -14.43 -2.27
C PRO A 95 9.14 -14.05 -0.99
N ARG A 96 9.03 -14.87 0.06
CA ARG A 96 9.72 -14.71 1.36
C ARG A 96 11.22 -14.98 1.30
N SER A 97 11.68 -15.91 0.46
CA SER A 97 13.11 -16.29 0.44
C SER A 97 13.98 -15.24 -0.26
N ILE A 98 13.41 -14.53 -1.23
CA ILE A 98 14.08 -13.45 -1.96
C ILE A 98 13.98 -12.11 -1.23
N TRP A 99 12.90 -11.86 -0.47
CA TRP A 99 12.65 -10.56 0.16
C TRP A 99 13.84 -9.91 0.88
N PRO A 100 14.66 -10.61 1.70
CA PRO A 100 15.80 -9.98 2.37
C PRO A 100 16.81 -9.34 1.40
N ARG A 101 17.01 -9.95 0.22
CA ARG A 101 17.84 -9.40 -0.87
C ARG A 101 17.20 -8.14 -1.45
N LEU A 102 15.92 -8.22 -1.81
CA LEU A 102 15.19 -7.09 -2.38
C LEU A 102 15.15 -5.90 -1.43
N PHE A 103 14.91 -6.10 -0.13
CA PHE A 103 14.92 -5.00 0.84
C PHE A 103 16.33 -4.40 1.05
N ALA A 104 17.39 -5.20 1.00
CA ALA A 104 18.76 -4.69 1.01
C ALA A 104 19.03 -3.80 -0.22
N TRP A 105 18.62 -4.25 -1.41
CA TRP A 105 18.73 -3.48 -2.64
C TRP A 105 17.83 -2.24 -2.69
N MET A 106 16.60 -2.28 -2.18
CA MET A 106 15.73 -1.10 -2.07
C MET A 106 16.39 0.01 -1.24
N LYS A 107 17.05 -0.35 -0.12
CA LYS A 107 17.84 0.60 0.69
C LYS A 107 19.07 1.12 -0.06
N CYS A 108 19.77 0.25 -0.80
CA CYS A 108 20.89 0.66 -1.65
C CYS A 108 20.44 1.65 -2.75
N LEU A 109 19.43 1.29 -3.54
CA LEU A 109 18.85 2.12 -4.61
C LEU A 109 18.34 3.47 -4.07
N TYR A 110 17.67 3.49 -2.92
CA TYR A 110 17.24 4.75 -2.31
C TYR A 110 18.45 5.64 -1.97
N LYS A 111 19.48 5.07 -1.36
CA LYS A 111 20.67 5.80 -0.93
C LYS A 111 21.57 6.24 -2.09
N HIS A 112 21.79 5.38 -3.08
CA HIS A 112 22.71 5.61 -4.19
C HIS A 112 22.04 6.36 -5.35
N CYS A 113 20.81 6.00 -5.73
CA CYS A 113 20.13 6.63 -6.87
C CYS A 113 19.23 7.81 -6.44
N VAL A 114 18.46 7.68 -5.36
CA VAL A 114 17.42 8.68 -5.03
C VAL A 114 17.95 9.82 -4.15
N LEU A 115 18.85 9.54 -3.20
CA LEU A 115 19.45 10.53 -2.29
C LEU A 115 20.78 11.11 -2.79
N ARG A 116 21.64 10.32 -3.46
CA ARG A 116 22.92 10.80 -4.00
C ARG A 116 22.77 11.30 -5.44
N HIS A 117 23.22 12.53 -5.68
CA HIS A 117 23.27 13.12 -7.03
C HIS A 117 24.47 12.58 -7.84
N GLY A 118 24.40 11.30 -8.22
CA GLY A 118 25.44 10.60 -9.00
C GLY A 118 24.95 9.92 -10.28
N TYR A 119 23.66 9.60 -10.38
CA TYR A 119 23.04 8.89 -11.51
C TYR A 119 22.20 9.85 -12.37
N ASP A 120 21.92 9.50 -13.62
CA ASP A 120 21.01 10.27 -14.48
C ASP A 120 19.56 10.22 -13.99
N THR A 121 18.75 11.22 -14.33
CA THR A 121 17.37 11.36 -13.84
C THR A 121 16.51 10.12 -14.10
N LYS A 122 16.67 9.43 -15.24
CA LYS A 122 15.85 8.26 -15.58
C LYS A 122 16.21 7.05 -14.72
N THR A 123 17.50 6.84 -14.44
CA THR A 123 17.94 5.82 -13.47
C THR A 123 17.45 6.15 -12.06
N GLN A 124 17.48 7.43 -11.63
CA GLN A 124 16.93 7.84 -10.33
C GLN A 124 15.42 7.60 -10.22
N GLU A 125 14.67 7.88 -11.30
CA GLU A 125 13.21 7.71 -11.37
C GLU A 125 12.82 6.22 -11.44
N THR A 126 13.50 5.43 -12.27
CA THR A 126 13.24 3.98 -12.39
C THR A 126 13.52 3.25 -11.07
N ALA A 127 14.65 3.59 -10.41
CA ALA A 127 14.95 3.07 -9.08
C ALA A 127 13.88 3.45 -8.04
N PHE A 128 13.36 4.69 -8.10
CA PHE A 128 12.30 5.13 -7.19
C PHE A 128 10.96 4.43 -7.44
N ILE A 129 10.57 4.28 -8.71
CA ILE A 129 9.39 3.51 -9.13
C ILE A 129 9.48 2.09 -8.59
N GLU A 130 10.59 1.37 -8.81
CA GLU A 130 10.71 -0.03 -8.37
C GLU A 130 10.71 -0.18 -6.85
N ILE A 131 11.30 0.76 -6.09
CA ILE A 131 11.16 0.78 -4.61
C ILE A 131 9.68 0.90 -4.21
N ALA A 132 8.93 1.79 -4.85
CA ALA A 132 7.51 1.99 -4.58
C ALA A 132 6.67 0.76 -4.96
N CYS A 133 6.87 0.23 -6.16
CA CYS A 133 6.17 -0.95 -6.68
C CYS A 133 6.43 -2.21 -5.83
N LEU A 134 7.68 -2.45 -5.41
CA LEU A 134 8.00 -3.54 -4.48
C LEU A 134 7.32 -3.35 -3.12
N SER A 135 7.38 -2.14 -2.56
CA SER A 135 6.75 -1.83 -1.26
C SER A 135 5.25 -2.13 -1.29
N HIS A 136 4.55 -1.63 -2.33
CA HIS A 136 3.13 -1.85 -2.53
C HIS A 136 2.81 -3.33 -2.80
N LEU A 137 3.48 -3.97 -3.77
CA LEU A 137 3.24 -5.38 -4.14
C LEU A 137 3.34 -6.34 -2.96
N TYR A 138 4.33 -6.13 -2.09
CA TYR A 138 4.56 -7.00 -0.94
C TYR A 138 3.66 -6.69 0.27
N VAL A 139 3.20 -5.45 0.44
CA VAL A 139 2.27 -5.08 1.52
C VAL A 139 0.80 -5.36 1.15
N HIS A 140 0.45 -5.36 -0.14
CA HIS A 140 -0.87 -5.76 -0.65
C HIS A 140 -0.95 -7.24 -1.09
N GLY A 141 0.16 -7.99 -1.00
CA GLY A 141 0.14 -9.44 -1.12
C GLY A 141 -0.64 -10.10 0.02
N GLY A 142 -1.18 -11.29 -0.24
CA GLY A 142 -1.88 -12.09 0.79
C GLY A 142 -0.93 -12.71 1.82
N ASP A 143 -1.42 -13.68 2.61
CA ASP A 143 -0.65 -14.38 3.64
C ASP A 143 0.82 -14.77 3.32
N PRO A 144 1.22 -15.20 2.10
CA PRO A 144 2.63 -15.41 1.77
C PRO A 144 3.54 -14.19 1.93
N THR A 145 3.05 -12.94 1.94
CA THR A 145 3.90 -11.75 2.12
C THR A 145 3.87 -11.19 3.55
N LYS A 146 3.04 -11.70 4.47
CA LYS A 146 2.92 -11.17 5.83
C LYS A 146 4.20 -11.11 6.68
N SER A 147 5.21 -11.91 6.35
CA SER A 147 6.53 -11.84 6.99
C SER A 147 7.35 -10.59 6.62
N ILE A 148 6.85 -9.72 5.73
CA ILE A 148 7.62 -8.65 5.10
C ILE A 148 7.52 -7.34 5.84
N TYR A 149 6.32 -6.91 6.26
CA TYR A 149 6.21 -5.73 7.13
C TYR A 149 6.78 -5.98 8.53
N THR A 150 6.84 -7.24 8.98
CA THR A 150 7.60 -7.66 10.17
C THR A 150 9.12 -7.62 9.99
N THR A 151 9.65 -7.24 8.81
CA THR A 151 11.10 -7.04 8.62
C THR A 151 11.55 -5.79 9.38
N PRO A 152 12.56 -5.88 10.28
CA PRO A 152 13.03 -4.74 11.04
C PRO A 152 13.43 -3.54 10.17
N GLY A 153 12.83 -2.38 10.47
CA GLY A 153 13.08 -1.12 9.78
C GLY A 153 12.39 -0.97 8.42
N PHE A 154 11.55 -1.91 7.97
CA PHE A 154 10.79 -1.74 6.72
C PHE A 154 9.76 -0.61 6.82
N THR A 155 8.95 -0.58 7.90
CA THR A 155 7.97 0.50 8.10
C THR A 155 8.67 1.84 8.30
N SER A 156 9.82 1.87 9.01
CA SER A 156 10.68 3.06 9.11
C SER A 156 11.12 3.58 7.73
N PHE A 157 11.61 2.70 6.87
CA PHE A 157 12.09 3.03 5.52
C PHE A 157 10.98 3.54 4.61
N VAL A 158 9.83 2.86 4.58
CA VAL A 158 8.64 3.30 3.85
C VAL A 158 8.16 4.65 4.37
N THR A 159 8.19 4.88 5.69
CA THR A 159 7.81 6.15 6.31
C THR A 159 8.76 7.29 5.90
N GLU A 160 10.08 7.08 5.90
CA GLU A 160 11.05 8.10 5.49
C GLU A 160 10.82 8.57 4.04
N ILE A 161 10.39 7.67 3.16
CA ILE A 161 10.04 7.98 1.76
C ILE A 161 8.66 8.64 1.68
N TRP A 162 7.66 8.11 2.39
CA TRP A 162 6.30 8.66 2.45
C TRP A 162 6.27 10.12 2.90
N LEU A 163 7.08 10.50 3.90
CA LEU A 163 7.24 11.88 4.39
C LEU A 163 7.84 12.84 3.34
N LYS A 164 8.30 12.32 2.20
CA LYS A 164 8.86 13.05 1.06
C LYS A 164 8.07 12.81 -0.24
N GLU A 165 6.97 12.06 -0.20
CA GLU A 165 6.20 11.61 -1.37
C GLU A 165 5.76 12.79 -2.25
N GLN A 166 5.25 13.88 -1.66
CA GLN A 166 4.90 15.12 -2.40
C GLN A 166 6.07 15.71 -3.22
N TYR A 167 7.30 15.63 -2.70
CA TYR A 167 8.49 16.12 -3.41
C TYR A 167 8.84 15.18 -4.57
N TYR A 168 8.83 13.86 -4.34
CA TYR A 168 9.13 12.90 -5.39
C TYR A 168 8.10 12.91 -6.52
N LEU A 169 6.81 13.11 -6.23
CA LEU A 169 5.75 13.32 -7.23
C LEU A 169 5.91 14.59 -8.08
N THR A 170 6.69 15.56 -7.59
CA THR A 170 7.03 16.79 -8.31
C THR A 170 8.33 16.61 -9.12
N LYS A 171 9.22 15.70 -8.68
CA LYS A 171 10.51 15.39 -9.33
C LYS A 171 10.39 14.33 -10.44
N TYR A 172 9.50 13.36 -10.27
CA TYR A 172 9.37 12.14 -11.07
C TYR A 172 7.98 12.06 -11.71
N THR A 173 7.92 12.39 -13.01
CA THR A 173 6.67 12.50 -13.77
C THR A 173 6.09 11.16 -14.22
N GLU A 174 6.93 10.17 -14.51
CA GLU A 174 6.50 8.80 -14.84
C GLU A 174 5.94 8.11 -13.59
N PHE A 175 6.57 8.29 -12.43
CA PHE A 175 6.04 7.80 -11.14
C PHE A 175 4.64 8.36 -10.84
N LYS A 176 4.47 9.67 -11.02
CA LYS A 176 3.17 10.34 -10.82
C LYS A 176 2.10 9.86 -11.81
N ALA A 177 2.48 9.57 -13.06
CA ALA A 177 1.52 9.19 -14.11
C ALA A 177 1.12 7.69 -14.07
N GLY A 178 2.03 6.80 -13.71
CA GLY A 178 1.83 5.34 -13.85
C GLY A 178 1.02 4.68 -12.73
N TYR A 179 1.06 5.22 -11.51
CA TYR A 179 0.67 4.47 -10.30
C TYR A 179 -0.17 5.29 -9.31
N SER A 180 -1.18 6.01 -9.82
CA SER A 180 -2.03 7.02 -9.14
C SER A 180 -1.29 8.21 -8.50
N GLY A 181 -0.02 8.05 -8.17
CA GLY A 181 0.85 9.05 -7.57
C GLY A 181 0.82 9.05 -6.04
N PHE A 182 0.59 7.92 -5.36
CA PHE A 182 0.67 7.89 -3.88
C PHE A 182 0.87 6.48 -3.26
N MET A 183 1.60 5.58 -3.94
CA MET A 183 1.82 4.20 -3.46
C MET A 183 2.48 4.10 -2.07
N PHE A 184 3.23 5.10 -1.58
CA PHE A 184 3.76 5.05 -0.20
C PHE A 184 2.67 5.42 0.81
N SER A 185 1.76 6.35 0.49
CA SER A 185 0.56 6.59 1.31
C SER A 185 -0.34 5.35 1.39
N GLU A 186 -0.48 4.59 0.29
CA GLU A 186 -1.21 3.31 0.29
C GLU A 186 -0.49 2.25 1.12
N THR A 187 0.83 2.11 0.95
CA THR A 187 1.64 1.17 1.73
C THR A 187 1.53 1.46 3.23
N ILE A 188 1.60 2.73 3.65
CA ILE A 188 1.42 3.12 5.06
C ILE A 188 -0.02 2.86 5.54
N ALA A 189 -1.04 3.10 4.71
CA ALA A 189 -2.41 2.75 5.06
C ALA A 189 -2.58 1.23 5.27
N GLN A 190 -2.10 0.40 4.35
CA GLN A 190 -2.21 -1.05 4.45
C GLN A 190 -1.37 -1.62 5.62
N LEU A 191 -0.22 -1.03 5.94
CA LEU A 191 0.55 -1.35 7.16
C LEU A 191 -0.23 -1.12 8.47
N LEU A 192 -1.22 -0.22 8.47
CA LEU A 192 -2.06 0.12 9.62
C LEU A 192 -3.38 -0.66 9.70
N THR A 193 -3.69 -1.51 8.70
CA THR A 193 -4.91 -2.35 8.75
C THR A 193 -4.82 -3.42 9.82
N GLU A 194 -3.64 -4.02 10.03
CA GLU A 194 -3.47 -5.16 10.95
C GLU A 194 -3.51 -4.72 12.42
N GLU A 195 -4.67 -4.92 13.05
CA GLU A 195 -4.98 -4.54 14.42
C GLU A 195 -3.93 -4.97 15.43
N HIS A 196 -3.49 -6.23 15.38
CA HIS A 196 -2.58 -6.83 16.36
C HIS A 196 -1.12 -6.32 16.29
N GLN A 197 -0.77 -5.48 15.30
CA GLN A 197 0.54 -4.82 15.21
C GLN A 197 0.41 -3.29 15.13
N ARG A 198 -0.81 -2.74 15.20
CA ARG A 198 -1.06 -1.33 14.88
C ARG A 198 -0.31 -0.36 15.80
N GLU A 199 -0.24 -0.66 17.10
CA GLU A 199 0.46 0.19 18.08
C GLU A 199 1.97 0.27 17.79
N ASP A 200 2.64 -0.89 17.63
CA ASP A 200 4.06 -0.97 17.24
C ASP A 200 4.34 -0.21 15.92
N ARG A 201 3.45 -0.34 14.93
CA ARG A 201 3.57 0.36 13.64
C ARG A 201 3.43 1.86 13.79
N VAL A 202 2.49 2.33 14.61
CA VAL A 202 2.29 3.77 14.87
C VAL A 202 3.51 4.36 15.56
N ASP A 203 4.11 3.67 16.54
CA ASP A 203 5.33 4.14 17.19
C ASP A 203 6.55 4.09 16.25
N GLU A 204 6.68 3.08 15.37
CA GLU A 204 7.72 3.05 14.32
C GLU A 204 7.55 4.23 13.32
N ILE A 205 6.31 4.55 12.91
CA ILE A 205 5.99 5.70 12.05
C ILE A 205 6.29 7.04 12.76
N ILE A 206 5.97 7.16 14.04
CA ILE A 206 6.28 8.35 14.86
C ILE A 206 7.80 8.53 14.99
N ALA A 207 8.55 7.45 15.21
CA ALA A 207 10.01 7.47 15.32
C ALA A 207 10.67 7.87 13.99
N ALA A 208 10.23 7.31 12.86
CA ALA A 208 10.72 7.67 11.54
C ALA A 208 10.34 9.11 11.12
N ALA A 209 9.22 9.65 11.62
CA ALA A 209 8.88 11.07 11.52
C ALA A 209 9.62 11.97 12.52
N GLY A 210 10.43 11.39 13.42
CA GLY A 210 11.14 12.06 14.51
C GLY A 210 10.24 12.54 15.65
N THR A 211 9.03 13.03 15.39
CA THR A 211 8.03 13.36 16.42
C THR A 211 6.59 13.20 15.94
N MET A 212 5.65 13.01 16.88
CA MET A 212 4.19 13.09 16.64
C MET A 212 3.76 14.42 16.00
N ASP A 213 4.47 15.51 16.26
CA ASP A 213 4.13 16.85 15.76
C ASP A 213 4.65 17.07 14.33
N SER A 214 5.79 16.49 13.99
CA SER A 214 6.31 16.36 12.62
C SER A 214 5.32 15.58 11.76
N LEU A 215 4.90 14.40 12.25
CA LEU A 215 3.92 13.52 11.59
C LEU A 215 2.60 14.25 11.35
N ALA A 216 1.98 14.80 12.40
CA ALA A 216 0.72 15.53 12.27
C ALA A 216 0.84 16.75 11.35
N THR A 217 1.97 17.48 11.38
CA THR A 217 2.22 18.62 10.50
C THR A 217 2.35 18.17 9.03
N TYR A 218 3.05 17.07 8.75
CA TYR A 218 3.16 16.52 7.40
C TYR A 218 1.80 16.04 6.87
N THR A 219 1.13 15.14 7.58
CA THR A 219 -0.09 14.50 7.07
C THR A 219 -1.24 15.51 6.92
N LEU A 220 -1.34 16.54 7.78
CA LEU A 220 -2.29 17.64 7.58
C LEU A 220 -1.90 18.60 6.46
N LYS A 221 -0.60 18.81 6.19
CA LYS A 221 -0.14 19.55 5.00
C LYS A 221 -0.50 18.79 3.72
N TYR A 222 -0.26 17.48 3.69
CA TYR A 222 -0.60 16.63 2.55
C TYR A 222 -2.12 16.61 2.31
N LEU A 223 -2.93 16.36 3.35
CA LEU A 223 -4.40 16.39 3.24
C LEU A 223 -4.89 17.75 2.72
N ARG A 224 -4.35 18.86 3.25
CA ARG A 224 -4.69 20.22 2.79
C ARG A 224 -4.35 20.44 1.31
N SER A 225 -3.22 19.90 0.86
CA SER A 225 -2.82 19.95 -0.54
C SER A 225 -3.77 19.14 -1.42
N ALA A 226 -4.15 17.94 -1.00
CA ALA A 226 -5.05 17.06 -1.75
C ALA A 226 -6.47 17.66 -1.88
N ILE A 227 -7.05 18.19 -0.79
CA ILE A 227 -8.37 18.85 -0.83
C ILE A 227 -8.36 20.26 -1.46
N SER A 228 -7.21 20.68 -2.01
CA SER A 228 -7.03 21.95 -2.74
C SER A 228 -6.53 21.71 -4.17
N ALA A 229 -6.46 20.45 -4.61
CA ALA A 229 -6.16 20.09 -5.99
C ALA A 229 -7.42 20.24 -6.88
N ASP A 230 -7.20 20.52 -8.16
CA ASP A 230 -8.23 20.54 -9.20
C ASP A 230 -7.71 19.76 -10.42
N PRO A 231 -8.34 18.63 -10.82
CA PRO A 231 -9.45 17.97 -10.14
C PRO A 231 -9.06 17.40 -8.76
N LEU A 232 -10.07 17.11 -7.93
CA LEU A 232 -9.90 16.42 -6.64
C LEU A 232 -9.62 14.93 -6.84
N ASP A 233 -8.62 14.41 -6.14
CA ASP A 233 -8.32 12.98 -6.08
C ASP A 233 -8.87 12.38 -4.77
N PHE A 234 -10.04 11.74 -4.85
CA PHE A 234 -10.66 11.11 -3.68
C PHE A 234 -9.94 9.84 -3.21
N HIS A 235 -9.19 9.17 -4.08
CA HIS A 235 -8.44 7.97 -3.73
C HIS A 235 -7.22 8.32 -2.85
N LEU A 236 -6.52 9.41 -3.19
CA LEU A 236 -5.48 10.03 -2.36
C LEU A 236 -6.06 10.55 -1.03
N ILE A 237 -7.16 11.30 -1.09
CA ILE A 237 -7.81 11.88 0.10
C ILE A 237 -8.25 10.75 1.07
N ARG A 238 -8.82 9.66 0.54
CA ARG A 238 -9.15 8.43 1.30
C ARG A 238 -7.92 7.86 1.99
N GLY A 239 -6.81 7.69 1.26
CA GLY A 239 -5.56 7.15 1.80
C GLY A 239 -5.01 7.99 2.95
N ILE A 240 -4.93 9.31 2.76
CA ILE A 240 -4.42 10.22 3.81
C ILE A 240 -5.34 10.21 5.05
N LEU A 241 -6.67 10.24 4.88
CA LEU A 241 -7.62 10.15 5.99
C LEU A 241 -7.57 8.82 6.72
N PHE A 242 -7.36 7.71 6.00
CA PHE A 242 -7.16 6.39 6.60
C PHE A 242 -5.97 6.44 7.56
N VAL A 243 -4.81 6.92 7.10
CA VAL A 243 -3.59 7.02 7.93
C VAL A 243 -3.79 7.91 9.14
N ILE A 244 -4.42 9.10 8.98
CA ILE A 244 -4.74 9.97 10.13
C ILE A 244 -5.63 9.23 11.14
N SER A 245 -6.68 8.54 10.66
CA SER A 245 -7.68 7.90 11.53
C SER A 245 -7.10 6.70 12.26
N MET A 246 -6.40 5.80 11.55
CA MET A 246 -5.85 4.57 12.14
C MET A 246 -4.68 4.86 13.07
N CYS A 247 -3.82 5.84 12.79
CA CYS A 247 -2.79 6.31 13.74
C CYS A 247 -3.38 6.96 14.99
N CYS A 248 -4.68 7.30 15.00
CA CYS A 248 -5.38 7.88 16.15
C CYS A 248 -6.31 6.91 16.88
N VAL A 249 -6.44 5.66 16.42
CA VAL A 249 -7.10 4.60 17.20
C VAL A 249 -6.27 4.37 18.45
N GLU A 250 -6.89 4.53 19.61
CA GLU A 250 -6.32 4.37 20.97
C GLU A 250 -5.16 5.33 21.34
N ASN A 251 -4.40 5.87 20.37
CA ASN A 251 -3.34 6.85 20.58
C ASN A 251 -3.85 8.29 20.77
N GLY A 252 -4.44 8.55 21.95
CA GLY A 252 -4.93 9.88 22.33
C GLY A 252 -3.86 10.99 22.36
N ARG A 253 -2.57 10.64 22.46
CA ARG A 253 -1.45 11.62 22.39
C ARG A 253 -1.24 12.14 20.97
N LEU A 254 -1.28 11.26 19.97
CA LEU A 254 -1.17 11.64 18.57
C LEU A 254 -2.44 12.35 18.08
N TYR A 255 -3.65 11.85 18.41
CA TYR A 255 -4.89 12.58 18.11
C TYR A 255 -4.92 13.96 18.77
N GLY A 256 -4.51 14.03 20.05
CA GLY A 256 -4.35 15.29 20.77
C GLY A 256 -3.32 16.24 20.15
N THR A 257 -2.48 15.77 19.22
CA THR A 257 -1.53 16.57 18.43
C THR A 257 -2.12 16.98 17.08
N PHE A 258 -2.82 16.09 16.37
CA PHE A 258 -3.67 16.45 15.22
C PHE A 258 -4.67 17.55 15.57
N LEU A 259 -5.36 17.47 16.71
CA LEU A 259 -6.26 18.54 17.19
C LEU A 259 -5.54 19.90 17.37
N ARG A 260 -4.33 19.92 17.93
CA ARG A 260 -3.54 21.16 18.11
C ARG A 260 -3.10 21.79 16.78
N ARG A 261 -3.00 20.99 15.72
CA ARG A 261 -2.65 21.41 14.36
C ARG A 261 -3.88 21.68 13.47
N SER A 262 -5.07 21.86 14.08
CA SER A 262 -6.36 22.09 13.42
C SER A 262 -6.83 20.93 12.54
N GLY A 263 -6.54 19.69 12.94
CA GLY A 263 -7.05 18.48 12.29
C GLY A 263 -8.59 18.40 12.30
N ALA A 264 -9.24 18.81 13.40
CA ALA A 264 -10.70 18.85 13.51
C ALA A 264 -11.38 19.76 12.46
N PHE A 265 -10.77 20.91 12.16
CA PHE A 265 -11.16 21.78 11.04
C PHE A 265 -10.96 21.07 9.70
N LEU A 266 -9.75 20.52 9.47
CA LEU A 266 -9.37 20.01 8.14
C LEU A 266 -10.15 18.73 7.76
N VAL A 267 -10.36 17.82 8.70
CA VAL A 267 -11.13 16.59 8.49
C VAL A 267 -12.61 16.91 8.31
N ALA A 268 -13.20 17.85 9.05
CA ALA A 268 -14.57 18.30 8.83
C ALA A 268 -14.75 18.98 7.47
N LYS A 269 -13.80 19.80 7.03
CA LYS A 269 -13.80 20.38 5.68
C LYS A 269 -13.71 19.29 4.59
N THR A 270 -12.87 18.27 4.80
CA THR A 270 -12.73 17.13 3.88
C THR A 270 -14.03 16.33 3.78
N PHE A 271 -14.65 16.04 4.93
CA PHE A 271 -15.96 15.38 5.03
C PHE A 271 -17.05 16.14 4.27
N LEU A 272 -17.10 17.47 4.42
CA LEU A 272 -18.03 18.32 3.67
C LEU A 272 -17.75 18.32 2.16
N ILE A 273 -16.48 18.30 1.75
CA ILE A 273 -16.10 18.22 0.33
C ILE A 273 -16.57 16.89 -0.26
N ALA A 274 -16.31 15.76 0.39
CA ALA A 274 -16.79 14.46 -0.06
C ALA A 274 -18.33 14.37 -0.08
N ALA A 275 -18.99 14.89 0.96
CA ALA A 275 -20.45 14.92 1.03
C ALA A 275 -21.11 15.78 -0.08
N LYS A 276 -20.38 16.74 -0.67
CA LYS A 276 -20.81 17.50 -1.85
C LYS A 276 -20.58 16.77 -3.18
N HIS A 277 -19.76 15.73 -3.21
CA HIS A 277 -19.46 14.89 -4.38
C HIS A 277 -20.23 13.56 -4.39
N ILE A 278 -21.25 13.39 -3.54
CA ILE A 278 -22.11 12.20 -3.54
C ILE A 278 -22.95 12.17 -4.82
N THR A 279 -22.58 11.27 -5.74
CA THR A 279 -23.27 10.99 -7.00
C THR A 279 -24.24 9.80 -6.89
N LYS A 280 -24.92 9.45 -7.99
CA LYS A 280 -25.63 8.19 -8.17
C LYS A 280 -25.25 7.56 -9.53
N PRO A 281 -24.61 6.38 -9.58
CA PRO A 281 -24.09 5.61 -8.44
C PRO A 281 -23.08 6.39 -7.61
N VAL A 282 -22.92 6.00 -6.34
CA VAL A 282 -22.01 6.64 -5.40
C VAL A 282 -20.59 6.20 -5.70
N ASP A 283 -19.65 7.13 -5.77
CA ASP A 283 -18.24 6.81 -5.91
C ASP A 283 -17.68 6.14 -4.63
N HIS A 284 -16.85 5.12 -4.82
CA HIS A 284 -16.29 4.32 -3.73
C HIS A 284 -15.36 5.14 -2.83
N ASP A 285 -14.48 5.95 -3.42
CA ASP A 285 -13.48 6.69 -2.67
C ASP A 285 -14.08 7.93 -1.99
N VAL A 286 -15.13 8.53 -2.57
CA VAL A 286 -16.02 9.49 -1.88
C VAL A 286 -16.68 8.85 -0.66
N LEU A 287 -17.29 7.66 -0.80
CA LEU A 287 -17.96 6.95 0.31
C LEU A 287 -16.99 6.62 1.45
N PHE A 288 -15.82 6.07 1.14
CA PHE A 288 -14.81 5.77 2.15
C PHE A 288 -14.15 7.04 2.72
N THR A 289 -13.99 8.12 1.95
CA THR A 289 -13.57 9.44 2.47
C THR A 289 -14.53 9.94 3.56
N ILE A 290 -15.84 9.83 3.33
CA ILE A 290 -16.88 10.14 4.33
C ILE A 290 -16.71 9.25 5.57
N ARG A 291 -16.53 7.93 5.38
CA ARG A 291 -16.36 6.96 6.48
C ARG A 291 -15.14 7.21 7.36
N TRP A 292 -13.96 7.47 6.79
CA TRP A 292 -12.74 7.70 7.57
C TRP A 292 -12.77 9.05 8.29
N ALA A 293 -13.25 10.11 7.62
CA ALA A 293 -13.44 11.39 8.29
C ALA A 293 -14.49 11.35 9.42
N TYR A 294 -15.50 10.47 9.33
CA TYR A 294 -16.40 10.20 10.46
C TYR A 294 -15.69 9.44 11.60
N LEU A 295 -14.88 8.41 11.29
CA LEU A 295 -14.15 7.64 12.29
C LEU A 295 -13.18 8.53 13.11
N PHE A 296 -12.56 9.52 12.49
CA PHE A 296 -11.75 10.55 13.17
C PHE A 296 -12.54 11.33 14.24
N PHE A 297 -13.86 11.49 14.10
CA PHE A 297 -14.68 12.09 15.17
C PHE A 297 -15.18 11.05 16.19
N GLY A 298 -15.17 9.76 15.86
CA GLY A 298 -15.43 8.67 16.79
C GLY A 298 -14.38 8.53 17.90
N THR A 299 -13.12 8.91 17.65
CA THR A 299 -12.02 8.84 18.63
C THR A 299 -11.96 10.04 19.60
N VAL A 300 -12.81 11.06 19.42
CA VAL A 300 -12.92 12.25 20.30
C VAL A 300 -12.93 11.93 21.81
N PRO A 301 -13.71 10.95 22.32
CA PRO A 301 -13.83 10.70 23.76
C PRO A 301 -12.51 10.40 24.46
N LEU A 302 -11.54 9.83 23.74
CA LEU A 302 -10.23 9.42 24.26
C LEU A 302 -9.35 10.59 24.72
N CYS A 303 -9.66 11.82 24.31
CA CYS A 303 -8.71 12.94 24.42
C CYS A 303 -9.06 14.01 25.46
N GLY A 304 -10.23 13.96 26.08
CA GLY A 304 -10.63 14.84 27.20
C GLY A 304 -10.54 16.35 26.93
N LYS A 305 -10.47 16.78 25.65
CA LYS A 305 -10.25 18.20 25.30
C LYS A 305 -11.55 18.98 25.28
N GLY A 306 -11.51 20.21 25.82
CA GLY A 306 -12.62 21.14 25.81
C GLY A 306 -13.16 21.46 24.41
N PRO A 307 -14.34 22.11 24.32
CA PRO A 307 -15.21 22.14 23.13
C PRO A 307 -14.66 22.87 21.89
N TYR A 308 -13.43 23.38 21.93
CA TYR A 308 -12.81 24.11 20.83
C TYR A 308 -12.71 23.30 19.53
N TRP A 309 -12.43 21.99 19.60
CA TRP A 309 -12.41 21.12 18.42
C TRP A 309 -13.80 21.00 17.78
N MET A 310 -14.86 20.98 18.59
CA MET A 310 -16.25 20.86 18.13
C MET A 310 -16.68 22.14 17.43
N ILE A 311 -16.31 23.31 17.97
CA ILE A 311 -16.53 24.62 17.33
C ILE A 311 -15.83 24.64 15.96
N GLN A 312 -14.52 24.30 15.90
CA GLN A 312 -13.78 24.23 14.63
C GLN A 312 -14.46 23.32 13.60
N SER A 313 -14.93 22.13 13.99
CA SER A 313 -15.58 21.21 13.06
C SER A 313 -16.98 21.68 12.62
N LEU A 314 -17.76 22.31 13.50
CA LEU A 314 -19.05 22.90 13.15
C LEU A 314 -18.90 24.09 12.19
N GLU A 315 -17.95 24.99 12.45
CA GLU A 315 -17.58 26.11 11.56
C GLU A 315 -17.07 25.62 10.19
N SER A 316 -16.38 24.47 10.17
CA SER A 316 -15.95 23.79 8.94
C SER A 316 -17.09 23.08 8.19
N GLY A 317 -18.31 23.12 8.73
CA GLY A 317 -19.50 22.56 8.12
C GLY A 317 -19.69 21.05 8.33
N LEU A 318 -19.17 20.46 9.42
CA LEU A 318 -19.44 19.06 9.78
C LEU A 318 -20.95 18.75 9.78
N LEU A 319 -21.77 19.64 10.34
CA LEU A 319 -23.24 19.50 10.33
C LEU A 319 -23.83 19.52 8.91
N GLN A 320 -23.32 20.37 8.01
CA GLN A 320 -23.76 20.39 6.61
C GLN A 320 -23.37 19.09 5.89
N GLY A 321 -22.15 18.59 6.12
CA GLY A 321 -21.69 17.31 5.57
C GLY A 321 -22.53 16.14 6.08
N LEU A 322 -22.90 16.15 7.36
CA LEU A 322 -23.76 15.13 7.97
C LEU A 322 -25.11 15.11 7.27
N LEU A 323 -25.79 16.26 7.18
CA LEU A 323 -27.09 16.40 6.51
C LEU A 323 -27.08 15.93 5.04
N LEU A 324 -26.01 16.21 4.29
CA LEU A 324 -25.81 15.71 2.92
C LEU A 324 -25.60 14.19 2.88
N SER A 325 -24.79 13.65 3.81
CA SER A 325 -24.48 12.22 3.90
C SER A 325 -25.62 11.34 4.46
N CYS A 326 -26.61 11.92 5.16
CA CYS A 326 -27.73 11.19 5.79
C CYS A 326 -28.53 10.29 4.82
N GLY A 327 -28.51 10.58 3.51
CA GLY A 327 -29.12 9.73 2.49
C GLY A 327 -28.41 8.39 2.28
N LEU A 328 -27.09 8.32 2.53
CA LEU A 328 -26.28 7.10 2.37
C LEU A 328 -26.46 6.14 3.54
N MET A 329 -26.49 6.66 4.78
CA MET A 329 -26.60 5.85 6.00
C MET A 329 -27.91 5.03 6.11
N LYS A 330 -28.89 5.27 5.22
CA LYS A 330 -30.14 4.48 5.11
C LYS A 330 -30.08 3.36 4.07
N ALA A 331 -29.03 3.26 3.26
CA ALA A 331 -29.00 2.37 2.08
C ALA A 331 -28.23 1.06 2.30
N GLU A 332 -27.25 1.02 3.21
CA GLU A 332 -26.30 -0.11 3.36
C GLU A 332 -26.40 -0.88 4.69
N LEU A 333 -27.33 -0.51 5.58
CA LEU A 333 -27.68 -1.37 6.71
C LEU A 333 -28.58 -2.51 6.20
N PRO A 334 -28.15 -3.79 6.27
CA PRO A 334 -29.04 -4.90 5.94
C PRO A 334 -30.23 -4.89 6.90
N SER A 335 -31.43 -5.13 6.36
CA SER A 335 -32.62 -5.32 7.18
C SER A 335 -32.37 -6.44 8.20
N PRO A 336 -32.73 -6.28 9.49
CA PRO A 336 -32.56 -7.33 10.51
C PRO A 336 -33.50 -8.55 10.31
N HIS A 337 -34.18 -8.62 9.16
CA HIS A 337 -35.19 -9.61 8.78
C HIS A 337 -34.99 -10.06 7.31
N ALA A 338 -33.75 -10.40 6.94
CA ALA A 338 -33.36 -11.01 5.66
C ALA A 338 -32.62 -12.33 5.92
#